data_AF-A0A5A9Z7D9-F1
#
_entry.id   AF-A0A5A9Z7D9-F1
#
_cell.length_a   1.000
_cell.length_b   1.000
_cell.length_c   1.000
_cell.angle_alpha   90.00
_cell.angle_beta   90.00
_cell.angle_gamma   90.00
#
_symmetry.space_group_name_H-M   'P 1'
#
loop_
_entity.id
_entity.type
_entity.pdbx_description
1 polymer ?
#
loop_
_entity_poly.entity_id
_entity_poly.type
_entity_poly.pdbx_seq_one_letter_code
_entity_poly.pdbx_strand_id
1 'polypeptide(L)'
;MSPFKRHLLIAVGIVIALTIAAITIIIINVGEISDPYLNERLIDKNSFEGEWPFTVEEGVIRCDIVGQDKALSFNALDGSTYALNDAAEAYSSKDTLGWQPTATSSIKSTDSNIDDVIKSGLTLCIE
;
A
#
# COMPACT_ATOMS: atom_id res chain seq x y z
N MET A 1 -6.30 -38.92 41.72
CA MET A 1 -6.11 -38.90 40.24
C MET A 1 -5.02 -39.90 39.89
N SER A 2 -5.23 -40.79 38.91
CA SER A 2 -4.23 -41.82 38.59
C SER A 2 -2.96 -41.19 37.98
N PRO A 3 -1.76 -41.78 38.18
CA PRO A 3 -0.52 -41.27 37.61
C PRO A 3 -0.61 -41.13 36.09
N PHE A 4 -1.31 -42.05 35.43
CA PHE A 4 -1.58 -42.01 33.99
C PHE A 4 -2.33 -40.72 33.55
N LYS A 5 -3.39 -40.32 34.28
CA LYS A 5 -4.12 -39.07 33.97
C LYS A 5 -3.24 -37.83 34.12
N ARG A 6 -2.34 -37.81 35.12
CA ARG A 6 -1.43 -36.69 35.35
C ARG A 6 -0.38 -36.57 34.23
N HIS A 7 0.19 -37.69 33.78
CA HIS A 7 1.13 -37.69 32.65
C HIS A 7 0.45 -37.30 31.33
N LEU A 8 -0.78 -37.76 31.10
CA LEU A 8 -1.56 -37.38 29.93
C LEU A 8 -1.84 -35.87 29.88
N LEU A 9 -2.23 -35.26 31.01
CA LEU A 9 -2.50 -33.82 31.10
C LEU A 9 -1.24 -32.98 30.84
N ILE A 10 -0.08 -33.42 31.35
CA ILE A 10 1.21 -32.75 31.11
C ILE A 10 1.57 -32.81 29.61
N ALA A 11 1.43 -33.98 28.98
CA ALA A 11 1.73 -34.15 27.57
C ALA A 11 0.83 -33.26 26.68
N VAL A 12 -0.47 -33.21 26.97
CA VAL A 12 -1.42 -32.33 26.27
C VAL A 12 -1.04 -30.85 26.44
N GLY A 13 -0.67 -30.44 27.66
CA GLY A 13 -0.22 -29.07 27.92
C GLY A 13 1.02 -28.67 27.12
N ILE A 14 1.99 -29.59 26.99
CA ILE A 14 3.21 -29.37 26.21
C ILE A 14 2.89 -29.21 24.72
N VAL A 15 2.03 -30.07 24.17
CA VAL A 15 1.63 -30.00 22.75
C VAL A 15 0.93 -28.67 22.46
N ILE A 16 0.01 -28.25 23.32
CA ILE A 16 -0.69 -26.97 23.17
C ILE A 16 0.31 -25.80 23.19
N ALA A 17 1.23 -25.77 24.16
CA ALA A 17 2.23 -24.72 24.24
C ALA A 17 3.14 -24.66 23.00
N LEU A 18 3.57 -25.81 22.47
CA LEU A 18 4.37 -25.88 21.25
C LEU A 18 3.59 -25.42 20.02
N THR A 19 2.31 -25.77 19.91
CA THR A 19 1.46 -25.31 18.80
C THR A 19 1.25 -23.80 18.83
N ILE A 20 1.04 -23.21 20.00
CA ILE A 20 0.89 -21.76 20.16
C ILE A 20 2.20 -21.06 19.76
N ALA A 21 3.35 -21.54 20.24
CA ALA A 21 4.65 -20.97 19.88
C ALA A 21 4.92 -21.01 18.37
N ALA A 22 4.60 -22.14 17.71
CA ALA A 22 4.75 -22.28 16.27
C ALA A 22 3.85 -21.30 15.49
N ILE A 23 2.58 -21.16 15.90
CA ILE A 23 1.64 -20.22 15.27
C ILE A 23 2.13 -18.77 15.42
N THR A 24 2.60 -18.38 16.60
CA THR A 24 3.13 -17.03 16.83
C THR A 24 4.34 -16.73 15.94
N ILE A 25 5.27 -17.68 15.79
CA ILE A 25 6.43 -17.52 14.89
C ILE A 25 5.98 -17.36 13.43
N ILE A 26 5.00 -18.16 12.98
CA ILE A 26 4.47 -18.04 11.62
C ILE A 26 3.82 -16.66 11.40
N ILE A 27 3.05 -16.15 12.35
CA ILE A 27 2.40 -14.83 12.24
C ILE A 27 3.45 -13.70 12.17
N ILE A 28 4.49 -13.74 13.02
CA ILE A 28 5.58 -12.75 13.00
C ILE A 28 6.29 -12.78 11.65
N ASN A 29 6.63 -13.98 11.14
CA ASN A 29 7.32 -14.11 9.87
C ASN A 29 6.45 -13.73 8.66
N VAL A 30 5.13 -13.97 8.69
CA VAL A 30 4.22 -13.54 7.62
C VAL A 30 4.06 -12.02 7.60
N GLY A 31 4.11 -11.36 8.76
CA GLY A 31 4.17 -9.89 8.84
C GLY A 31 5.49 -9.29 8.31
N GLU A 32 6.56 -10.08 8.25
CA GLU A 32 7.86 -9.71 7.68
C GLU A 32 8.08 -10.25 6.24
N ILE A 33 7.05 -10.83 5.61
CA ILE A 33 7.03 -10.96 4.14
C ILE A 33 6.92 -9.54 3.61
N SER A 34 8.08 -8.91 3.51
CA SER A 34 8.42 -7.71 2.77
C SER A 34 7.46 -7.57 1.60
N ASP A 35 6.49 -6.66 1.75
CA ASP A 35 5.64 -6.26 0.66
C ASP A 35 6.57 -5.75 -0.45
N PRO A 36 6.65 -6.42 -1.60
CA PRO A 36 7.55 -6.02 -2.67
C PRO A 36 7.19 -4.64 -3.25
N TYR A 37 6.09 -4.03 -2.79
CA TYR A 37 5.61 -2.73 -3.20
C TYR A 37 5.59 -1.70 -2.06
N LEU A 38 6.69 -1.56 -1.33
CA LEU A 38 6.89 -0.45 -0.37
C LEU A 38 6.68 0.94 -0.98
N ASN A 39 6.71 1.03 -2.31
CA ASN A 39 6.51 2.24 -3.07
C ASN A 39 5.07 2.46 -3.54
N GLU A 40 4.11 1.62 -3.16
CA GLU A 40 2.69 1.80 -3.50
C GLU A 40 1.76 1.53 -2.32
N ARG A 41 0.55 2.11 -2.37
CA ARG A 41 -0.47 1.96 -1.33
C ARG A 41 -1.86 2.14 -1.91
N LEU A 42 -2.79 1.26 -1.53
CA LEU A 42 -4.21 1.48 -1.74
C LEU A 42 -4.69 2.63 -0.84
N ILE A 43 -5.34 3.63 -1.43
CA ILE A 43 -6.00 4.72 -0.73
C ILE A 43 -7.47 4.78 -1.15
N ASP A 44 -8.34 5.08 -0.21
CA ASP A 44 -9.78 5.22 -0.45
C ASP A 44 -10.33 6.47 0.24
N LYS A 45 -11.41 6.99 -0.32
CA LYS A 45 -12.05 8.23 0.12
C LYS A 45 -12.52 8.22 1.58
N ASN A 46 -12.89 7.06 2.12
CA ASN A 46 -13.44 6.96 3.46
C ASN A 46 -12.36 6.90 4.54
N SER A 47 -11.17 6.38 4.20
CA SER A 47 -10.05 6.24 5.12
C SER A 47 -8.95 7.29 4.94
N PHE A 48 -8.94 8.01 3.81
CA PHE A 48 -7.89 8.97 3.50
C PHE A 48 -7.88 10.15 4.47
N GLU A 49 -6.75 10.32 5.17
CA GLU A 49 -6.50 11.46 6.05
C GLU A 49 -6.09 12.69 5.23
N GLY A 50 -7.06 13.55 4.91
CA GLY A 50 -6.85 14.79 4.16
C GLY A 50 -7.99 15.08 3.21
N GLU A 51 -7.76 16.02 2.28
CA GLU A 51 -8.72 16.27 1.20
C GLU A 51 -8.66 15.13 0.16
N TRP A 52 -9.80 14.47 -0.10
CA TRP A 52 -9.92 13.50 -1.18
C TRP A 52 -10.26 14.21 -2.50
N PRO A 53 -9.35 14.25 -3.50
CA PRO A 53 -9.52 15.07 -4.68
C PRO A 53 -10.12 14.32 -5.86
N PHE A 54 -10.45 13.04 -5.71
CA PHE A 54 -10.85 12.20 -6.84
C PHE A 54 -12.37 11.96 -6.90
N THR A 55 -12.88 11.80 -8.11
CA THR A 55 -14.27 11.41 -8.37
C THR A 55 -14.49 9.91 -8.16
N VAL A 56 -13.43 9.11 -8.24
CA VAL A 56 -13.43 7.69 -7.87
C VAL A 56 -13.36 7.53 -6.36
N GLU A 57 -13.84 6.40 -5.86
CA GLU A 57 -13.90 6.11 -4.42
C GLU A 57 -12.57 5.55 -3.88
N GLU A 58 -11.76 4.90 -4.72
CA GLU A 58 -10.48 4.31 -4.32
C GLU A 58 -9.50 4.19 -5.50
N GLY A 59 -8.23 3.97 -5.19
CA GLY A 59 -7.19 3.60 -6.14
C GLY A 59 -5.82 3.46 -5.50
N VAL A 60 -4.83 3.12 -6.30
CA VAL A 60 -3.46 2.85 -5.81
C VAL A 60 -2.56 4.03 -6.13
N ILE A 61 -2.03 4.67 -5.09
CA ILE A 61 -0.93 5.63 -5.26
C ILE A 61 0.39 4.88 -5.30
N ARG A 62 1.27 5.29 -6.22
CA ARG A 62 2.59 4.70 -6.41
C ARG A 62 3.65 5.78 -6.58
N CYS A 63 4.83 5.55 -6.04
CA CYS A 63 6.02 6.35 -6.26
C CYS A 63 7.09 5.57 -7.04
N ASP A 64 7.59 6.15 -8.12
CA ASP A 64 8.72 5.63 -8.88
C ASP A 64 9.91 6.60 -8.75
N ILE A 65 11.08 6.09 -8.35
CA ILE A 65 12.31 6.88 -8.23
C ILE A 65 13.09 6.76 -9.54
N VAL A 66 13.27 7.88 -10.22
CA VAL A 66 13.92 7.94 -11.55
C VAL A 66 15.10 8.90 -11.47
N GLY A 67 16.29 8.34 -11.18
CA GLY A 67 17.46 9.16 -10.86
C GLY A 67 17.27 9.85 -9.50
N GLN A 68 17.11 11.17 -9.51
CA GLN A 68 16.81 11.97 -8.30
C GLN A 68 15.33 12.39 -8.22
N ASP A 69 14.55 12.13 -9.27
CA ASP A 69 13.16 12.55 -9.36
C ASP A 69 12.23 11.50 -8.72
N LYS A 70 11.16 11.97 -8.09
CA LYS A 70 10.13 11.15 -7.45
C LYS A 70 8.82 11.29 -8.23
N ALA A 71 8.57 10.36 -9.14
CA ALA A 71 7.39 10.34 -9.99
C ALA A 71 6.22 9.69 -9.24
N LEU A 72 5.16 10.46 -8.97
CA LEU A 72 3.96 9.94 -8.33
C LEU A 72 2.87 9.65 -9.35
N SER A 73 2.32 8.45 -9.31
CA SER A 73 1.17 8.05 -10.11
C SER A 73 0.00 7.60 -9.25
N PHE A 74 -1.21 7.73 -9.80
CA PHE A 74 -2.43 7.15 -9.24
C PHE A 74 -3.03 6.20 -10.27
N ASN A 75 -3.23 4.95 -9.88
CA ASN A 75 -3.87 3.92 -10.68
C ASN A 75 -5.32 3.80 -10.22
N ALA A 76 -6.24 4.22 -11.08
CA ALA A 76 -7.66 3.99 -10.87
C ALA A 76 -7.98 2.52 -11.17
N LEU A 77 -9.04 2.01 -10.54
CA LEU A 77 -9.47 0.62 -10.73
C LEU A 77 -9.99 0.31 -12.14
N ASP A 78 -10.29 1.34 -12.94
CA ASP A 78 -10.61 1.19 -14.36
C ASP A 78 -9.39 0.87 -15.24
N GLY A 79 -8.19 0.82 -14.63
CA GLY A 79 -6.92 0.53 -15.27
C GLY A 79 -6.20 1.78 -15.81
N SER A 80 -6.77 2.97 -15.65
CA SER A 80 -6.14 4.23 -16.04
C SER A 80 -5.12 4.67 -15.01
N THR A 81 -3.95 5.10 -15.47
CA THR A 81 -2.90 5.68 -14.63
C THR A 81 -2.80 7.17 -14.86
N TYR A 82 -2.67 7.93 -13.79
CA TYR A 82 -2.62 9.39 -13.81
C TYR A 82 -1.32 9.89 -13.19
N ALA A 83 -0.67 10.85 -13.85
CA ALA A 83 0.51 11.53 -13.34
C ALA A 83 0.10 12.60 -12.32
N LEU A 84 0.56 12.45 -11.08
CA LEU A 84 0.16 13.33 -9.97
C LEU A 84 1.07 14.56 -9.83
N ASN A 85 2.30 14.51 -10.34
CA ASN A 85 3.27 15.60 -10.25
C ASN A 85 4.10 15.74 -11.54
N ASP A 86 4.82 16.86 -11.66
CA ASP A 86 5.64 17.18 -12.83
C ASP A 86 6.67 16.08 -13.16
N ALA A 87 7.24 15.46 -12.14
CA ALA A 87 8.18 14.34 -12.30
C ALA A 87 7.51 13.15 -12.98
N ALA A 88 6.28 12.81 -12.60
CA ALA A 88 5.49 11.75 -13.23
C ALA A 88 5.07 12.09 -14.66
N GLU A 89 4.74 13.34 -14.96
CA GLU A 89 4.44 13.77 -16.32
C GLU A 89 5.68 13.64 -17.23
N ALA A 90 6.83 14.09 -16.73
CA ALA A 90 8.10 13.96 -17.43
C ALA A 90 8.51 12.49 -17.61
N TYR A 91 8.31 11.67 -16.58
CA TYR A 91 8.61 10.25 -16.62
C TYR A 91 7.73 9.49 -17.61
N SER A 92 6.41 9.68 -17.53
CA SER A 92 5.41 9.12 -18.45
C SER A 92 5.73 9.45 -19.91
N SER A 93 6.15 10.69 -20.18
CA SER A 93 6.49 11.15 -21.53
C SER A 93 7.77 10.51 -22.07
N LYS A 94 8.79 10.28 -21.23
CA LYS A 94 10.07 9.67 -21.64
C LYS A 94 9.92 8.18 -21.95
N ASP A 95 9.20 7.46 -21.10
CA ASP A 95 9.06 6.01 -21.20
C ASP A 95 7.81 5.58 -21.97
N THR A 96 7.04 6.52 -22.52
CA THR A 96 5.79 6.27 -23.27
C THR A 96 4.79 5.44 -22.47
N LEU A 97 4.72 5.67 -21.15
CA LEU A 97 3.89 4.89 -20.22
C LEU A 97 2.40 5.18 -20.39
N GLY A 98 2.05 6.30 -21.02
CA GLY A 98 0.67 6.67 -21.30
C GLY A 98 -0.11 7.15 -20.07
N TRP A 99 0.57 7.59 -19.01
CA TRP A 99 -0.10 8.17 -17.85
C TRP A 99 -0.74 9.50 -18.22
N GLN A 100 -2.00 9.66 -17.83
CA GLN A 100 -2.78 10.84 -18.15
C GLN A 100 -2.46 12.00 -17.20
N PRO A 101 -2.33 13.24 -17.68
CA PRO A 101 -2.14 14.40 -16.81
C PRO A 101 -3.37 14.64 -15.93
N THR A 102 -3.18 14.76 -14.62
CA THR A 102 -4.28 15.04 -13.67
C THR A 102 -4.93 16.40 -13.89
N ALA A 103 -4.20 17.37 -14.45
CA ALA A 103 -4.73 18.70 -14.75
C ALA A 103 -5.86 18.70 -15.79
N THR A 104 -5.92 17.67 -16.65
CA THR A 104 -6.88 17.56 -17.75
C THR A 104 -7.82 16.35 -17.62
N SER A 105 -7.64 15.54 -16.58
CA SER A 105 -8.39 14.30 -16.41
C SER A 105 -9.73 14.53 -15.69
N SER A 106 -10.71 13.69 -16.03
CA SER A 106 -12.02 13.66 -15.35
C SER A 106 -11.98 13.00 -13.97
N ILE A 107 -10.84 12.43 -13.57
CA ILE A 107 -10.72 11.78 -12.26
C ILE A 107 -10.59 12.80 -11.13
N LYS A 108 -10.17 14.03 -11.40
CA LYS A 108 -10.08 15.08 -10.39
C LYS A 108 -11.45 15.77 -10.23
N SER A 109 -11.91 15.90 -9.00
CA SER A 109 -13.11 16.69 -8.69
C SER A 109 -12.87 18.16 -9.00
N THR A 110 -13.91 18.87 -9.48
CA THR A 110 -13.80 20.30 -9.79
C THR A 110 -13.38 21.07 -8.53
N ASP A 111 -12.34 21.90 -8.65
CA ASP A 111 -11.76 22.74 -7.59
C ASP A 111 -11.06 22.03 -6.41
N SER A 112 -10.97 20.69 -6.39
CA SER A 112 -10.28 19.98 -5.28
C SER A 112 -8.76 20.07 -5.37
N ASN A 113 -8.08 20.18 -4.22
CA ASN A 113 -6.62 20.19 -4.15
C ASN A 113 -6.05 18.77 -4.01
N ILE A 114 -5.05 18.43 -4.84
CA ILE A 114 -4.39 17.12 -4.84
C ILE A 114 -3.16 17.05 -3.93
N ASP A 115 -2.76 18.17 -3.33
CA ASP A 115 -1.53 18.30 -2.54
C ASP A 115 -1.44 17.28 -1.39
N ASP A 116 -2.55 16.97 -0.72
CA ASP A 116 -2.54 16.00 0.38
C ASP A 116 -2.28 14.58 -0.12
N VAL A 117 -2.83 14.21 -1.27
CA VAL A 117 -2.53 12.94 -1.95
C VAL A 117 -1.08 12.91 -2.40
N ILE A 118 -0.54 14.00 -2.97
CA ILE A 118 0.87 14.10 -3.35
C ILE A 118 1.78 13.90 -2.13
N LYS A 119 1.55 14.64 -1.03
CA LYS A 119 2.33 14.51 0.21
C LYS A 119 2.28 13.08 0.75
N SER A 120 1.09 12.48 0.74
CA SER A 120 0.85 11.10 1.17
C SER A 120 1.60 10.10 0.28
N GLY A 121 1.68 10.34 -1.03
CA GLY A 121 2.47 9.52 -1.96
C GLY A 121 3.97 9.66 -1.78
N LEU A 122 4.46 10.88 -1.47
CA LEU A 122 5.89 11.13 -1.27
C LEU A 122 6.48 10.31 -0.10
N THR A 123 5.66 9.91 0.88
CA THR A 123 6.13 9.04 1.98
C THR A 123 6.46 7.63 1.52
N LEU A 124 5.99 7.22 0.34
CA LEU A 124 6.25 5.91 -0.28
C LEU A 124 7.55 5.90 -1.10
N CYS A 125 8.13 7.08 -1.37
CA CYS A 125 9.37 7.21 -2.14
C CYS A 125 10.60 6.90 -1.26
N ILE A 126 10.71 5.63 -0.83
CA ILE A 126 11.81 5.10 -0.03
C ILE A 126 12.98 4.77 -0.97
N GLU A 127 14.16 5.29 -0.64
CA GLU A 127 15.42 5.05 -1.35
C GLU A 127 16.08 3.72 -0.95
#